data_AF-A0A314UCU8-F1
#
_entry.id   AF-A0A314UCU8-F1
#
_cell.length_a   1.000
_cell.length_b   1.000
_cell.length_c   1.000
_cell.angle_alpha   90.00
_cell.angle_beta   90.00
_cell.angle_gamma   90.00
#
_symmetry.space_group_name_H-M   'P 1'
#
loop_
_entity.id
_entity.type
_entity.pdbx_description
1 polymer ?
#
loop_
_entity_poly.entity_id
_entity_poly.type
_entity_poly.pdbx_seq_one_letter_code
_entity_poly.pdbx_strand_id
1 'polypeptide(L)'
;MHLEIPKQLFDANAFNAWMIYWRDLLFWKASLLILSLEKAWGWWKVKKWIVRILNRLYTRFGDLKLQNPENRAVAQMFQKNYAGKILECHLNLLNVIRTGGYLPDRVINLVLISRRIACIICCNLDIDVLLFEIVFPLMCFNDNDLKLWDEDPHEYVRKGYDIIEDLYSSRTASMDFVSELVRKRGKENLHKFIQFIVEIFKWYDEAPVEYKPYRQKDGALLAIGALCDGLKQTVPYKSELERIFLDSLASRCKATIC
;
A
#
# COMPACT_ATOMS: atom_id res chain seq x y z
N MET A 1 -1.14 27.20 12.71
CA MET A 1 -1.09 26.85 14.14
C MET A 1 0.09 25.91 14.38
N HIS A 2 1.24 26.43 14.79
CA HIS A 2 2.36 25.61 15.23
C HIS A 2 1.96 24.97 16.58
N LEU A 3 1.47 23.74 16.54
CA LEU A 3 1.27 22.95 17.75
C LEU A 3 2.64 22.70 18.38
N GLU A 4 2.96 23.38 19.48
CA GLU A 4 4.15 23.09 20.27
C GLU A 4 4.20 21.61 20.62
N ILE A 5 5.41 21.03 20.63
CA ILE A 5 5.59 19.62 20.98
C ILE A 5 5.44 19.52 22.49
N PRO A 6 4.59 18.63 23.01
CA PRO A 6 4.52 18.37 24.44
C PRO A 6 5.92 18.06 24.99
N LYS A 7 6.33 18.73 26.08
CA LYS A 7 7.66 18.59 26.70
C LYS A 7 7.98 17.12 27.05
N GLN A 8 6.96 16.31 27.31
CA GLN A 8 7.07 14.89 27.59
C GLN A 8 7.62 14.07 26.42
N LEU A 9 7.47 14.51 25.17
CA LEU A 9 8.08 13.85 24.01
C LEU A 9 9.59 14.15 23.89
N PHE A 10 10.11 15.11 24.64
CA PHE A 10 11.55 15.37 24.75
C PHE A 10 12.23 14.47 25.78
N ASP A 11 11.47 13.85 26.70
CA ASP A 11 12.01 12.82 27.58
C ASP A 11 12.14 11.50 26.83
N ALA A 12 13.38 11.07 26.62
CA ALA A 12 13.71 9.85 25.91
C ALA A 12 13.11 8.60 26.59
N ASN A 13 12.98 8.59 27.91
CA ASN A 13 12.43 7.46 28.66
C ASN A 13 10.92 7.35 28.45
N ALA A 14 10.19 8.45 28.64
CA ALA A 14 8.76 8.50 28.36
C ALA A 14 8.46 8.17 26.89
N PHE A 15 9.22 8.75 25.94
CA PHE A 15 9.04 8.46 24.52
C PHE A 15 9.29 6.98 24.21
N ASN A 16 10.36 6.39 24.75
CA ASN A 16 10.66 4.96 24.55
C ASN A 16 9.54 4.06 25.10
N ALA A 17 9.02 4.35 26.29
CA ALA A 17 7.92 3.60 26.89
C ALA A 17 6.67 3.60 26.00
N TRP A 18 6.29 4.77 25.46
CA TRP A 18 5.18 4.87 24.51
C TRP A 18 5.45 4.09 23.21
N MET A 19 6.66 4.16 22.67
CA MET A 19 7.03 3.45 21.46
C MET A 19 6.96 1.92 21.63
N ILE A 20 7.41 1.40 22.78
CA ILE A 20 7.29 -0.03 23.12
C ILE A 20 5.82 -0.41 23.27
N TYR A 21 5.04 0.38 24.01
CA TYR A 21 3.63 0.10 24.23
C TYR A 21 2.83 0.07 22.91
N TRP A 22 3.04 1.05 22.03
CA TRP A 22 2.40 1.07 20.72
C TRP A 22 2.84 -0.11 19.84
N ARG A 23 4.12 -0.47 19.87
CA ARG A 23 4.64 -1.64 19.19
C ARG A 23 3.88 -2.89 19.64
N ASP A 24 3.80 -3.13 20.94
CA ASP A 24 3.15 -4.32 21.49
C ASP A 24 1.66 -4.39 21.14
N LEU A 25 0.96 -3.24 21.18
CA LEU A 25 -0.44 -3.15 20.74
C LEU A 25 -0.63 -3.42 19.22
N LEU A 26 0.30 -3.02 18.37
CA LEU A 26 0.24 -3.31 16.93
C LEU A 26 0.46 -4.81 16.66
N PHE A 27 1.42 -5.41 17.36
CA PHE A 27 1.75 -6.83 17.22
C PHE A 27 0.76 -7.77 17.91
N TRP A 28 -0.04 -7.25 18.84
CA TRP A 28 -1.02 -8.06 19.54
C TRP A 28 -1.99 -8.71 18.54
N LYS A 29 -1.96 -10.05 18.54
CA LYS A 29 -2.90 -10.89 17.80
C LYS A 29 -4.03 -11.24 18.77
N ALA A 30 -5.13 -10.52 18.69
CA ALA A 30 -6.41 -11.04 19.16
C ALA A 30 -6.64 -12.38 18.46
N SER A 31 -6.79 -13.48 19.19
CA SER A 31 -7.39 -14.67 18.61
C SER A 31 -8.81 -14.31 18.20
N LEU A 32 -9.01 -14.02 16.91
CA LEU A 32 -10.32 -13.67 16.33
C LEU A 32 -11.36 -14.76 16.57
N LEU A 33 -10.91 -16.00 16.84
CA LEU A 33 -11.73 -17.13 17.26
C LEU A 33 -12.40 -16.96 18.64
N ILE A 34 -11.91 -16.05 19.49
CA ILE A 34 -12.35 -15.89 20.90
C ILE A 34 -13.10 -14.57 21.12
N LEU A 35 -12.91 -13.57 20.25
CA LEU A 35 -13.50 -12.24 20.40
C LEU A 35 -14.72 -12.09 19.49
N SER A 36 -15.83 -11.58 20.03
CA SER A 36 -16.95 -11.14 19.21
C SER A 36 -16.49 -10.09 18.17
N LEU A 37 -17.15 -10.06 17.01
CA LEU A 37 -16.84 -9.11 15.92
C LEU A 37 -16.74 -7.66 16.41
N GLU A 38 -17.61 -7.26 17.34
CA GLU A 38 -17.58 -5.93 17.97
C GLU A 38 -16.30 -5.65 18.75
N LYS A 39 -15.80 -6.63 19.51
CA LYS A 39 -14.54 -6.49 20.26
C LYS A 39 -13.34 -6.47 19.32
N ALA A 40 -13.37 -7.25 18.24
CA ALA A 40 -12.35 -7.21 17.19
C ALA A 40 -12.27 -5.82 16.52
N TRP A 41 -13.42 -5.18 16.28
CA TRP A 41 -13.47 -3.84 15.67
C TRP A 41 -12.83 -2.76 16.55
N GLY A 42 -13.00 -2.85 17.88
CA GLY A 42 -12.32 -1.96 18.83
C GLY A 42 -10.80 -1.98 18.67
N TRP A 43 -10.22 -3.17 18.49
CA TRP A 43 -8.78 -3.34 18.31
C TRP A 43 -8.27 -2.77 16.99
N TRP A 44 -9.02 -2.95 15.89
CA TRP A 44 -8.68 -2.34 14.61
C TRP A 44 -8.68 -0.82 14.66
N LYS A 45 -9.60 -0.21 15.43
CA LYS A 45 -9.57 1.23 15.69
C LYS A 45 -8.31 1.66 16.43
N VAL A 46 -7.90 0.92 17.46
CA VAL A 46 -6.65 1.19 18.20
C VAL A 46 -5.46 1.15 17.25
N LYS A 47 -5.31 0.08 16.46
CA LYS A 47 -4.21 -0.06 15.49
C LYS A 47 -4.21 1.08 14.47
N LYS A 48 -5.37 1.43 13.91
CA LYS A 48 -5.53 2.58 12.99
C LYS A 48 -5.02 3.89 13.60
N TRP A 49 -5.40 4.18 14.84
CA TRP A 49 -4.98 5.41 15.52
C TRP A 49 -3.49 5.41 15.84
N ILE A 50 -2.92 4.27 16.25
CA ILE A 50 -1.48 4.13 16.46
C ILE A 50 -0.74 4.40 15.14
N VAL A 51 -1.10 3.73 14.03
CA VAL A 51 -0.48 3.98 12.70
C VAL A 51 -0.56 5.46 12.32
N ARG A 52 -1.71 6.11 12.55
CA ARG A 52 -1.87 7.55 12.27
C ARG A 52 -0.96 8.42 13.14
N ILE A 53 -0.76 8.09 14.41
CA ILE A 53 0.18 8.80 15.30
C ILE A 53 1.62 8.60 14.80
N LEU A 54 2.00 7.38 14.50
CA LEU A 54 3.34 7.02 14.01
C LEU A 54 3.67 7.73 12.68
N ASN A 55 2.71 7.80 11.75
CA ASN A 55 2.85 8.57 10.53
C ASN A 55 3.04 10.06 10.79
N ARG A 56 2.30 10.65 11.74
CA ARG A 56 2.48 12.06 12.14
C ARG A 56 3.85 12.31 12.75
N LEU A 57 4.35 11.39 13.58
CA LEU A 57 5.71 11.48 14.14
C LEU A 57 6.76 11.44 13.03
N TYR A 58 6.60 10.59 12.03
CA TYR A 58 7.49 10.59 10.87
C TYR A 58 7.41 11.85 10.03
N THR A 59 6.22 12.35 9.71
CA THR A 59 6.09 13.61 8.98
C THR A 59 6.77 14.74 9.73
N ARG A 60 6.66 14.72 11.06
CA ARG A 60 7.20 15.77 11.92
C ARG A 60 8.69 15.66 12.16
N PHE A 61 9.25 14.47 12.41
CA PHE A 61 10.64 14.27 12.86
C PHE A 61 11.50 13.47 11.88
N GLY A 62 10.91 12.91 10.84
CA GLY A 62 11.60 12.12 9.82
C GLY A 62 12.38 12.93 8.79
N ASP A 63 12.34 14.27 8.84
CA ASP A 63 13.17 15.14 8.01
C ASP A 63 13.90 16.20 8.85
N LEU A 64 15.23 16.10 8.94
CA LEU A 64 16.06 17.05 9.69
C LEU A 64 16.12 18.44 9.03
N LYS A 65 15.83 18.52 7.73
CA LYS A 65 15.86 19.79 6.97
C LYS A 65 14.67 20.68 7.31
N LEU A 66 13.57 20.07 7.79
CA LEU A 66 12.34 20.77 8.15
C LEU A 66 12.31 21.18 9.64
N GLN A 67 13.36 20.89 10.42
CA GLN A 67 13.38 21.17 11.85
C GLN A 67 14.00 22.52 12.19
N ASN A 68 13.34 23.23 13.11
CA ASN A 68 13.94 24.33 13.85
C ASN A 68 15.09 23.83 14.75
N PRO A 69 16.07 24.68 15.12
CA PRO A 69 17.22 24.29 15.93
C PRO A 69 16.85 23.55 17.23
N GLU A 70 15.80 23.99 17.91
CA GLU A 70 15.31 23.41 19.17
C GLU A 70 14.78 21.97 19.02
N ASN A 71 14.21 21.65 17.86
CA ASN A 71 13.61 20.34 17.60
C ASN A 71 14.56 19.37 16.88
N ARG A 72 15.71 19.87 16.43
CA ARG A 72 16.67 19.07 15.65
C ARG A 72 17.26 17.92 16.45
N ALA A 73 17.55 18.12 17.73
CA ALA A 73 18.08 17.07 18.62
C ALA A 73 17.07 15.91 18.78
N VAL A 74 15.80 16.22 19.00
CA VAL A 74 14.72 15.22 19.09
C VAL A 74 14.52 14.49 17.78
N ALA A 75 14.56 15.21 16.65
CA ALA A 75 14.43 14.59 15.34
C ALA A 75 15.60 13.65 15.01
N GLN A 76 16.83 14.00 15.39
CA GLN A 76 17.99 13.11 15.25
C GLN A 76 17.85 11.85 16.11
N MET A 77 17.44 12.00 17.37
CA MET A 77 17.13 10.86 18.25
C MET A 77 16.02 9.99 17.64
N PHE A 78 14.96 10.61 17.13
CA PHE A 78 13.83 9.93 16.50
C PHE A 78 14.28 9.06 15.31
N GLN A 79 15.04 9.66 14.39
CA GLN A 79 15.55 8.97 13.22
C GLN A 79 16.48 7.82 13.59
N LYS A 80 17.41 8.06 14.53
CA LYS A 80 18.39 7.04 14.93
C LYS A 80 17.75 5.84 15.64
N ASN A 81 16.77 6.08 16.51
CA ASN A 81 16.31 5.06 17.44
C ASN A 81 14.95 4.43 17.10
N TYR A 82 14.09 5.14 16.34
CA TYR A 82 12.68 4.75 16.15
C TYR A 82 12.24 4.66 14.70
N ALA A 83 12.86 5.42 13.78
CA ALA A 83 12.50 5.37 12.36
C ALA A 83 12.72 3.99 11.70
N GLY A 84 13.65 3.16 12.18
CA GLY A 84 13.72 1.76 11.70
C GLY A 84 12.57 0.90 12.25
N LYS A 85 12.34 1.01 13.57
CA LYS A 85 11.36 0.18 14.29
C LYS A 85 9.92 0.42 13.85
N ILE A 86 9.55 1.66 13.54
CA ILE A 86 8.20 1.95 13.07
C ILE A 86 7.99 1.39 11.66
N LEU A 87 8.98 1.49 10.78
CA LEU A 87 8.92 0.88 9.46
C LEU A 87 8.74 -0.64 9.58
N GLU A 88 9.49 -1.28 10.47
CA GLU A 88 9.33 -2.70 10.76
C GLU A 88 7.90 -3.03 11.24
N CYS A 89 7.30 -2.19 12.09
CA CYS A 89 5.90 -2.37 12.52
C CYS A 89 4.93 -2.28 11.32
N HIS A 90 5.11 -1.30 10.44
CA HIS A 90 4.31 -1.14 9.22
C HIS A 90 4.42 -2.35 8.29
N LEU A 91 5.64 -2.83 8.04
CA LEU A 91 5.89 -4.01 7.21
C LEU A 91 5.26 -5.26 7.79
N ASN A 92 5.36 -5.45 9.10
CA ASN A 92 4.73 -6.58 9.78
C ASN A 92 3.20 -6.53 9.72
N LEU A 93 2.58 -5.35 9.79
CA LEU A 93 1.14 -5.20 9.57
C LEU A 93 0.78 -5.65 8.16
N LEU A 94 1.51 -5.19 7.14
CA LEU A 94 1.25 -5.58 5.75
C LEU A 94 1.50 -7.07 5.48
N ASN A 95 2.44 -7.70 6.20
CA ASN A 95 2.73 -9.13 6.05
C ASN A 95 1.52 -10.03 6.37
N VAL A 96 0.52 -9.53 7.11
CA VAL A 96 -0.77 -10.23 7.32
C VAL A 96 -1.44 -10.56 5.98
N ILE A 97 -1.32 -9.68 4.98
CA ILE A 97 -1.92 -9.86 3.65
C ILE A 97 -1.32 -11.08 2.94
N ARG A 98 0.01 -11.26 3.02
CA ARG A 98 0.71 -12.42 2.43
C ARG A 98 0.22 -13.75 2.98
N THR A 99 -0.16 -13.76 4.26
CA THR A 99 -0.67 -14.95 4.93
C THR A 99 -2.18 -15.16 4.75
N GLY A 100 -2.85 -14.36 3.91
CA GLY A 100 -4.31 -14.41 3.71
C GLY A 100 -5.12 -13.89 4.91
N GLY A 101 -4.48 -13.16 5.82
CA GLY A 101 -5.14 -12.61 6.99
C GLY A 101 -5.90 -11.32 6.67
N TYR A 102 -6.90 -11.01 7.49
CA TYR A 102 -7.66 -9.78 7.36
C TYR A 102 -6.94 -8.58 7.99
N LEU A 103 -6.84 -7.49 7.23
CA LEU A 103 -6.42 -6.19 7.69
C LEU A 103 -7.39 -5.14 7.12
N PRO A 104 -7.93 -4.21 7.94
CA PRO A 104 -8.86 -3.22 7.43
C PRO A 104 -8.22 -2.31 6.39
N ASP A 105 -8.97 -2.03 5.33
CA ASP A 105 -8.59 -1.18 4.19
C ASP A 105 -7.96 0.14 4.63
N ARG A 106 -8.59 0.83 5.58
CA ARG A 106 -8.07 2.09 6.12
C ARG A 106 -6.70 1.98 6.80
N VAL A 107 -6.40 0.84 7.44
CA VAL A 107 -5.08 0.60 8.05
C VAL A 107 -4.05 0.37 6.95
N ILE A 108 -4.39 -0.44 5.93
CA ILE A 108 -3.52 -0.66 4.76
C ILE A 108 -3.20 0.65 4.07
N ASN A 109 -4.22 1.45 3.76
CA ASN A 109 -4.10 2.77 3.15
C ASN A 109 -3.16 3.66 3.98
N LEU A 110 -3.38 3.80 5.30
CA LEU A 110 -2.53 4.62 6.17
C LEU A 110 -1.07 4.15 6.16
N VAL A 111 -0.83 2.83 6.12
CA VAL A 111 0.52 2.30 6.03
C VAL A 111 1.13 2.67 4.67
N LEU A 112 0.49 2.32 3.55
CA LEU A 112 1.03 2.52 2.20
C LEU A 112 1.26 3.98 1.82
N ILE A 113 0.38 4.91 2.22
CA ILE A 113 0.56 6.36 1.93
C ILE A 113 1.72 6.98 2.72
N SER A 114 2.32 6.24 3.65
CA SER A 114 3.48 6.71 4.40
C SER A 114 4.68 6.86 3.45
N ARG A 115 4.93 8.09 2.98
CA ARG A 115 6.02 8.46 2.04
C ARG A 115 7.40 7.89 2.40
N ARG A 116 7.65 7.58 3.68
CA ARG A 116 8.91 7.03 4.17
C ARG A 116 9.04 5.52 3.97
N ILE A 117 7.94 4.79 3.82
CA ILE A 117 7.95 3.37 3.43
C ILE A 117 8.58 3.24 2.05
N ALA A 118 8.12 4.00 1.06
CA ALA A 118 8.72 4.01 -0.28
C ALA A 118 10.21 4.42 -0.24
N CYS A 119 10.59 5.44 0.53
CA CYS A 119 11.99 5.90 0.58
C CYS A 119 12.96 4.98 1.35
N ILE A 120 12.55 4.34 2.45
CA ILE A 120 13.47 3.55 3.31
C ILE A 120 13.54 2.09 2.84
N ILE A 121 12.45 1.51 2.32
CA ILE A 121 12.48 0.14 1.75
C ILE A 121 13.40 0.10 0.52
N CYS A 122 13.42 1.19 -0.28
CA CYS A 122 14.35 1.36 -1.38
C CYS A 122 15.83 1.26 -0.99
N CYS A 123 16.17 1.39 0.29
CA CYS A 123 17.54 1.48 0.73
C CYS A 123 18.16 0.18 1.23
N ASN A 124 17.43 -0.90 1.57
CA ASN A 124 18.03 -2.18 2.05
C ASN A 124 17.04 -3.35 2.29
N LEU A 125 15.81 -3.34 1.75
CA LEU A 125 14.84 -4.43 1.95
C LEU A 125 14.39 -5.04 0.62
N ASP A 126 13.93 -6.28 0.67
CA ASP A 126 13.34 -6.99 -0.46
C ASP A 126 12.02 -6.31 -0.87
N ILE A 127 12.14 -5.35 -1.79
CA ILE A 127 11.01 -4.63 -2.40
C ILE A 127 10.11 -5.60 -3.16
N ASP A 128 10.65 -6.70 -3.66
CA ASP A 128 9.94 -7.61 -4.57
C ASP A 128 8.80 -8.28 -3.82
N VAL A 129 9.03 -8.73 -2.57
CA VAL A 129 7.98 -9.24 -1.69
C VAL A 129 6.87 -8.22 -1.46
N LEU A 130 7.22 -6.98 -1.11
CA LEU A 130 6.20 -5.95 -0.86
C LEU A 130 5.43 -5.61 -2.13
N LEU A 131 6.14 -5.49 -3.25
CA LEU A 131 5.56 -5.06 -4.51
C LEU A 131 4.65 -6.15 -5.11
N PHE A 132 5.11 -7.40 -5.14
CA PHE A 132 4.46 -8.49 -5.84
C PHE A 132 3.52 -9.32 -4.96
N GLU A 133 3.82 -9.51 -3.67
CA GLU A 133 2.99 -10.33 -2.78
C GLU A 133 2.03 -9.51 -1.91
N ILE A 134 2.12 -8.19 -1.91
CA ILE A 134 1.25 -7.32 -1.10
C ILE A 134 0.60 -6.24 -1.96
N VAL A 135 1.39 -5.35 -2.56
CA VAL A 135 0.87 -4.17 -3.28
C VAL A 135 0.09 -4.59 -4.52
N PHE A 136 0.63 -5.48 -5.36
CA PHE A 136 -0.08 -5.93 -6.54
C PHE A 136 -1.40 -6.68 -6.25
N PRO A 137 -1.46 -7.64 -5.29
CA PRO A 137 -2.72 -8.26 -4.89
C PRO A 137 -3.78 -7.26 -4.41
N LEU A 138 -3.40 -6.18 -3.72
CA LEU A 138 -4.32 -5.12 -3.30
C LEU A 138 -4.86 -4.28 -4.47
N MET A 139 -4.20 -4.30 -5.62
CA MET A 139 -4.67 -3.66 -6.85
C MET A 139 -5.67 -4.53 -7.62
N CYS A 140 -5.70 -5.83 -7.35
CA CYS A 140 -6.57 -6.77 -8.04
C CYS A 140 -8.01 -6.70 -7.51
N PHE A 141 -8.96 -7.05 -8.37
CA PHE A 141 -10.35 -7.29 -7.95
C PHE A 141 -10.40 -8.42 -6.90
N ASN A 142 -11.03 -8.15 -5.76
CA ASN A 142 -11.02 -9.05 -4.60
C ASN A 142 -12.43 -9.52 -4.22
N ASP A 143 -12.53 -10.33 -3.16
CA ASP A 143 -13.80 -10.92 -2.73
C ASP A 143 -14.81 -9.88 -2.20
N ASN A 144 -14.35 -8.76 -1.63
CA ASN A 144 -15.25 -7.68 -1.23
C ASN A 144 -15.82 -6.94 -2.45
N ASP A 145 -15.01 -6.78 -3.50
CA ASP A 145 -15.45 -6.20 -4.77
C ASP A 145 -16.49 -7.12 -5.44
N LEU A 146 -16.23 -8.43 -5.48
CA LEU A 146 -17.17 -9.42 -6.01
C LEU A 146 -18.49 -9.39 -5.24
N LYS A 147 -18.40 -9.42 -3.91
CA LYS A 147 -19.58 -9.36 -3.05
C LYS A 147 -20.41 -8.11 -3.31
N LEU A 148 -19.78 -6.94 -3.37
CA LEU A 148 -20.50 -5.68 -3.63
C LEU A 148 -21.10 -5.67 -5.05
N TRP A 149 -20.38 -6.20 -6.03
CA TRP A 149 -20.87 -6.34 -7.40
C TRP A 149 -22.12 -7.23 -7.49
N ASP A 150 -22.13 -8.36 -6.76
CA ASP A 150 -23.25 -9.31 -6.77
C ASP A 150 -24.45 -8.79 -5.95
N GLU A 151 -24.21 -8.09 -4.84
CA GLU A 151 -25.26 -7.58 -3.95
C GLU A 151 -25.87 -6.25 -4.44
N ASP A 152 -25.04 -5.31 -4.88
CA ASP A 152 -25.45 -3.98 -5.35
C ASP A 152 -24.44 -3.43 -6.39
N PRO A 153 -24.59 -3.81 -7.67
CA PRO A 153 -23.68 -3.37 -8.73
C PRO A 153 -23.74 -1.85 -8.96
N HIS A 154 -24.87 -1.20 -8.65
CA HIS A 154 -24.98 0.25 -8.75
C HIS A 154 -24.10 0.94 -7.71
N GLU A 155 -24.10 0.45 -6.47
CA GLU A 155 -23.22 0.94 -5.41
C GLU A 155 -21.75 0.66 -5.72
N TYR A 156 -21.40 -0.49 -6.31
CA TYR A 156 -20.04 -0.76 -6.78
C TYR A 156 -19.58 0.31 -7.78
N VAL A 157 -20.40 0.60 -8.79
CA VAL A 157 -20.08 1.62 -9.79
C VAL A 157 -19.99 3.01 -9.16
N ARG A 158 -20.96 3.39 -8.32
CA ARG A 158 -20.98 4.70 -7.61
C ARG A 158 -19.70 4.89 -6.79
N LYS A 159 -19.30 3.88 -6.03
CA LYS A 159 -18.10 3.89 -5.21
C LYS A 159 -16.84 4.12 -6.03
N GLY A 160 -16.77 3.56 -7.24
CA GLY A 160 -15.65 3.76 -8.16
C GLY A 160 -15.46 5.20 -8.65
N TYR A 161 -16.43 6.09 -8.45
CA TYR A 161 -16.33 7.52 -8.78
C TYR A 161 -16.32 8.43 -7.53
N ASP A 162 -16.24 7.85 -6.33
CA ASP A 162 -16.28 8.60 -5.08
C ASP A 162 -14.85 8.94 -4.58
N ILE A 163 -14.49 10.21 -4.71
CA ILE A 163 -13.16 10.72 -4.32
C ILE A 163 -12.86 10.50 -2.83
N ILE A 164 -13.88 10.50 -1.97
CA ILE A 164 -13.68 10.30 -0.52
C ILE A 164 -13.34 8.84 -0.23
N GLU A 165 -14.00 7.91 -0.93
CA GLU A 165 -13.69 6.47 -0.84
C GLU A 165 -12.27 6.21 -1.37
N ASP A 166 -11.90 6.82 -2.51
CA ASP A 166 -10.56 6.71 -3.08
C ASP A 166 -9.46 7.18 -2.11
N LEU A 167 -9.70 8.26 -1.36
CA LEU A 167 -8.74 8.77 -0.38
C LEU A 167 -8.38 7.74 0.71
N TYR A 168 -9.30 6.82 0.99
CA TYR A 168 -9.18 5.84 2.07
C TYR A 168 -8.96 4.40 1.61
N SER A 169 -9.06 4.17 0.31
CA SER A 169 -8.88 2.90 -0.40
C SER A 169 -7.45 2.35 -0.31
N SER A 170 -7.29 1.06 -0.03
CA SER A 170 -6.00 0.36 -0.16
C SER A 170 -5.57 0.22 -1.61
N ARG A 171 -6.52 0.11 -2.54
CA ARG A 171 -6.25 -0.01 -3.98
C ARG A 171 -5.59 1.26 -4.49
N THR A 172 -6.17 2.42 -4.17
CA THR A 172 -5.62 3.73 -4.54
C THR A 172 -4.28 3.99 -3.88
N ALA A 173 -4.13 3.66 -2.59
CA ALA A 173 -2.85 3.77 -1.89
C ALA A 173 -1.76 2.85 -2.49
N SER A 174 -2.13 1.70 -3.03
CA SER A 174 -1.22 0.77 -3.71
C SER A 174 -0.75 1.36 -5.04
N MET A 175 -1.67 1.91 -5.84
CA MET A 175 -1.32 2.64 -7.08
C MET A 175 -0.35 3.78 -6.80
N ASP A 176 -0.67 4.63 -5.81
CA ASP A 176 0.18 5.76 -5.41
C ASP A 176 1.56 5.30 -4.95
N PHE A 177 1.62 4.18 -4.21
CA PHE A 177 2.87 3.59 -3.75
C PHE A 177 3.75 3.14 -4.93
N VAL A 178 3.19 2.42 -5.91
CA VAL A 178 3.94 1.99 -7.11
C VAL A 178 4.42 3.20 -7.91
N SER A 179 3.55 4.20 -8.13
CA SER A 179 3.91 5.42 -8.85
C SER A 179 5.04 6.19 -8.15
N GLU A 180 5.01 6.30 -6.83
CA GLU A 180 6.08 6.94 -6.06
C GLU A 180 7.37 6.12 -6.07
N LEU A 181 7.28 4.79 -5.99
CA LEU A 181 8.42 3.87 -6.08
C LEU A 181 9.15 4.00 -7.41
N VAL A 182 8.39 4.00 -8.51
CA VAL A 182 8.91 4.23 -9.86
C VAL A 182 9.49 5.64 -9.96
N ARG A 183 8.83 6.67 -9.46
CA ARG A 183 9.36 8.04 -9.51
C ARG A 183 10.71 8.19 -8.79
N LYS A 184 10.93 7.46 -7.69
CA LYS A 184 12.16 7.55 -6.89
C LYS A 184 13.30 6.66 -7.39
N ARG A 185 13.02 5.47 -7.94
CA ARG A 185 14.02 4.44 -8.33
C ARG A 185 13.70 3.82 -9.69
N GLY A 186 13.28 4.65 -10.64
CA GLY A 186 12.45 4.27 -11.79
C GLY A 186 13.04 3.45 -12.92
N LYS A 187 14.33 3.10 -12.92
CA LYS A 187 14.86 2.22 -13.98
C LYS A 187 14.73 0.75 -13.60
N GLU A 188 15.25 0.37 -12.44
CA GLU A 188 15.25 -1.03 -12.00
C GLU A 188 13.85 -1.50 -11.59
N ASN A 189 13.18 -0.75 -10.70
CA ASN A 189 11.89 -1.17 -10.15
C ASN A 189 10.78 -1.14 -11.20
N LEU A 190 10.81 -0.16 -12.12
CA LEU A 190 9.86 -0.11 -13.24
C LEU A 190 10.04 -1.32 -14.16
N HIS A 191 11.30 -1.67 -14.49
CA HIS A 191 11.56 -2.79 -15.38
C HIS A 191 11.08 -4.12 -14.79
N LYS A 192 11.44 -4.39 -13.54
CA LYS A 192 10.97 -5.57 -12.80
C LYS A 192 9.45 -5.63 -12.74
N PHE A 193 8.80 -4.50 -12.41
CA PHE A 193 7.35 -4.47 -12.29
C PHE A 193 6.65 -4.68 -13.63
N ILE A 194 7.13 -4.09 -14.72
CA ILE A 194 6.55 -4.30 -16.05
C ILE A 194 6.77 -5.73 -16.54
N GLN A 195 7.93 -6.34 -16.29
CA GLN A 195 8.14 -7.76 -16.60
C GLN A 195 7.12 -8.65 -15.90
N PHE A 196 6.90 -8.44 -14.60
CA PHE A 196 5.88 -9.15 -13.84
C PHE A 196 4.47 -8.96 -14.42
N ILE A 197 4.10 -7.73 -14.82
CA ILE A 197 2.81 -7.47 -15.48
C ILE A 197 2.68 -8.24 -16.82
N VAL A 198 3.74 -8.28 -17.62
CA VAL A 198 3.75 -9.03 -18.89
C VAL A 198 3.60 -10.53 -18.64
N GLU A 199 4.23 -11.07 -17.60
CA GLU A 199 4.08 -12.47 -17.19
C GLU A 199 2.63 -12.80 -16.81
N ILE A 200 1.93 -11.88 -16.14
CA ILE A 200 0.50 -12.05 -15.82
C ILE A 200 -0.36 -12.14 -17.08
N PHE A 201 -0.11 -11.28 -18.07
CA PHE A 201 -0.85 -11.37 -19.34
C PHE A 201 -0.56 -12.66 -20.08
N LYS A 202 0.70 -13.09 -20.13
CA LYS A 202 1.07 -14.37 -20.72
C LYS A 202 0.37 -15.54 -20.01
N TRP A 203 0.39 -15.56 -18.68
CA TRP A 203 -0.29 -16.60 -17.90
C TRP A 203 -1.81 -16.57 -18.13
N TYR A 204 -2.41 -15.39 -18.26
CA TYR A 204 -3.82 -15.25 -18.59
C TYR A 204 -4.17 -15.84 -19.97
N ASP A 205 -3.33 -15.62 -20.97
CA ASP A 205 -3.58 -16.09 -22.33
C ASP A 205 -3.39 -17.62 -22.45
N GLU A 206 -2.44 -18.18 -21.72
CA GLU A 206 -2.15 -19.63 -21.68
C GLU A 206 -3.12 -20.42 -20.80
N ALA A 207 -3.77 -19.78 -19.82
CA ALA A 207 -4.68 -20.45 -18.90
C ALA A 207 -5.99 -20.93 -19.57
N PRO A 208 -6.48 -22.15 -19.25
CA PRO A 208 -7.82 -22.59 -19.61
C PRO A 208 -8.90 -21.62 -19.11
N VAL A 209 -10.07 -21.62 -19.75
CA VAL A 209 -11.16 -20.69 -19.44
C VAL A 209 -11.60 -20.80 -17.97
N GLU A 210 -11.61 -22.01 -17.43
CA GLU A 210 -12.04 -22.31 -16.07
C GLU A 210 -11.10 -21.75 -14.99
N TYR A 211 -9.81 -21.60 -15.33
CA TYR A 211 -8.76 -21.14 -14.41
C TYR A 211 -8.18 -19.79 -14.81
N LYS A 212 -8.89 -19.04 -15.66
CA LYS A 212 -8.38 -17.77 -16.17
C LYS A 212 -8.22 -16.76 -15.03
N PRO A 213 -7.03 -16.16 -14.85
CA PRO A 213 -6.76 -15.23 -13.76
C PRO A 213 -7.32 -13.83 -14.04
N TYR A 214 -8.65 -13.71 -14.16
CA TYR A 214 -9.34 -12.46 -14.50
C TYR A 214 -9.03 -11.32 -13.52
N ARG A 215 -8.93 -11.63 -12.23
CA ARG A 215 -8.65 -10.66 -11.15
C ARG A 215 -7.25 -10.06 -11.28
N GLN A 216 -6.26 -10.90 -11.58
CA GLN A 216 -4.88 -10.50 -11.78
C GLN A 216 -4.72 -9.72 -13.08
N LYS A 217 -5.41 -10.13 -14.15
CA LYS A 217 -5.45 -9.35 -15.40
C LYS A 217 -6.02 -7.95 -15.18
N ASP A 218 -7.09 -7.82 -14.42
CA ASP A 218 -7.68 -6.52 -14.08
C ASP A 218 -6.70 -5.65 -13.27
N GLY A 219 -6.07 -6.21 -12.23
CA GLY A 219 -5.03 -5.54 -11.46
C GLY A 219 -3.82 -5.13 -12.31
N ALA A 220 -3.44 -5.95 -13.29
CA ALA A 220 -2.37 -5.66 -14.24
C ALA A 220 -2.71 -4.47 -15.16
N LEU A 221 -3.95 -4.41 -15.67
CA LEU A 221 -4.43 -3.26 -16.45
C LEU A 221 -4.46 -1.99 -15.60
N LEU A 222 -4.91 -2.08 -14.34
CA LEU A 222 -4.90 -0.96 -13.40
C LEU A 222 -3.47 -0.47 -13.14
N ALA A 223 -2.51 -1.39 -12.97
CA ALA A 223 -1.10 -1.07 -12.77
C ALA A 223 -0.48 -0.32 -13.95
N ILE A 224 -0.77 -0.74 -15.18
CA ILE A 224 -0.32 -0.01 -16.38
C ILE A 224 -0.98 1.37 -16.44
N GLY A 225 -2.27 1.46 -16.13
CA GLY A 225 -2.99 2.73 -16.05
C GLY A 225 -2.34 3.70 -15.07
N ALA A 226 -2.02 3.24 -13.85
CA ALA A 226 -1.36 4.04 -12.82
C ALA A 226 0.02 4.54 -13.23
N LEU A 227 0.76 3.77 -14.05
CA LEU A 227 2.11 4.09 -14.51
C LEU A 227 2.15 4.74 -15.91
N CYS A 228 1.00 5.01 -16.53
CA CYS A 228 0.89 5.44 -17.92
C CYS A 228 1.79 6.65 -18.25
N ASP A 229 1.79 7.67 -17.39
CA ASP A 229 2.60 8.87 -17.62
C ASP A 229 4.10 8.61 -17.51
N GLY A 230 4.52 7.74 -16.58
CA GLY A 230 5.92 7.32 -16.45
C GLY A 230 6.39 6.44 -17.61
N LEU A 231 5.52 5.55 -18.09
CA LEU A 231 5.81 4.66 -19.21
C LEU A 231 5.94 5.42 -20.54
N LYS A 232 5.08 6.43 -20.78
CA LYS A 232 5.17 7.33 -21.95
C LYS A 232 6.49 8.08 -22.05
N GLN A 233 7.13 8.34 -20.91
CA GLN A 233 8.41 9.05 -20.84
C GLN A 233 9.63 8.12 -20.97
N THR A 234 9.42 6.80 -20.96
CA THR A 234 10.50 5.80 -20.93
C THR A 234 10.62 5.11 -22.29
N VAL A 235 11.74 5.33 -22.98
CA VAL A 235 11.97 5.01 -24.41
C VAL A 235 11.61 3.57 -24.85
N PRO A 236 11.92 2.47 -24.12
CA PRO A 236 11.48 1.13 -24.53
C PRO A 236 9.97 0.92 -24.39
N TYR A 237 9.33 1.47 -23.36
CA TYR A 237 7.92 1.22 -23.07
C TYR A 237 6.99 2.05 -23.94
N LYS A 238 7.37 3.29 -24.27
CA LYS A 238 6.55 4.19 -25.08
C LYS A 238 6.07 3.55 -26.39
N SER A 239 6.95 2.83 -27.08
CA SER A 239 6.66 2.18 -28.37
C SER A 239 5.87 0.88 -28.23
N GLU A 240 5.90 0.24 -27.07
CA GLU A 240 5.23 -1.05 -26.83
C GLU A 240 3.90 -0.91 -26.08
N LEU A 241 3.65 0.22 -25.42
CA LEU A 241 2.43 0.48 -24.64
C LEU A 241 1.16 0.25 -25.46
N GLU A 242 1.09 0.81 -26.67
CA GLU A 242 -0.08 0.64 -27.54
C GLU A 242 -0.31 -0.82 -27.88
N ARG A 243 0.76 -1.57 -28.18
CA ARG A 243 0.67 -3.02 -28.45
C ARG A 243 0.17 -3.78 -27.22
N ILE A 244 0.76 -3.54 -26.04
CA ILE A 244 0.36 -4.18 -24.78
C ILE A 244 -1.12 -3.90 -24.46
N PHE A 245 -1.57 -2.66 -24.64
CA PHE A 245 -2.98 -2.31 -24.42
C PHE A 245 -3.92 -2.97 -25.43
N LEU A 246 -3.57 -2.94 -26.72
CA LEU A 246 -4.41 -3.54 -27.76
C LEU A 246 -4.51 -5.06 -27.59
N ASP A 247 -3.41 -5.76 -27.33
CA ASP A 247 -3.40 -7.21 -27.16
C ASP A 247 -4.17 -7.63 -25.90
N SER A 248 -3.99 -6.90 -24.78
CA SER A 248 -4.68 -7.19 -23.51
C SER A 248 -6.18 -6.89 -23.54
N LEU A 249 -6.62 -5.88 -24.31
CA LEU A 249 -8.04 -5.51 -24.46
C LEU A 249 -8.76 -6.29 -25.58
N ALA A 250 -8.08 -6.64 -26.68
CA ALA A 250 -8.68 -7.37 -27.80
C ALA A 250 -9.20 -8.76 -27.37
N SER A 251 -8.56 -9.38 -26.37
CA SER A 251 -9.04 -10.63 -25.77
C SER A 251 -10.31 -10.46 -24.91
N ARG A 252 -10.69 -9.24 -24.48
CA ARG A 252 -12.00 -8.96 -23.85
C ARG A 252 -13.12 -8.87 -24.89
N CYS A 253 -12.92 -8.15 -25.99
CA CYS A 253 -13.99 -7.90 -26.98
C CYS A 253 -14.43 -9.16 -27.75
N LYS A 254 -13.57 -10.17 -27.89
CA LYS A 254 -13.96 -11.45 -28.50
C LYS A 254 -14.84 -12.33 -27.58
N ALA A 255 -14.79 -12.13 -26.26
CA ALA A 255 -15.54 -12.94 -25.31
C ALA A 255 -16.97 -12.44 -25.04
N THR A 256 -17.31 -11.21 -25.46
CA THR A 256 -18.64 -10.62 -25.27
C THR A 256 -19.51 -10.68 -26.55
N ILE A 257 -19.01 -11.26 -27.65
CA ILE A 257 -19.70 -11.33 -28.96
C ILE A 257 -19.94 -12.81 -29.39
N CYS A 258 -19.84 -13.78 -28.47
CA CYS A 258 -20.28 -15.15 -28.73
C CYS A 258 -21.20 -15.62 -27.62
#